data_AF-A0A7L7VTJ6-F1
#
_entry.id   AF-A0A7L7VTJ6-F1
#
_cell.length_a   1.000
_cell.length_b   1.000
_cell.length_c   1.000
_cell.angle_alpha   90.00
_cell.angle_beta   90.00
_cell.angle_gamma   90.00
#
_symmetry.space_group_name_H-M   'P 1'
#
loop_
_entity.id
_entity.type
_entity.pdbx_description
1 polymer ?
#
loop_
_entity_poly.entity_id
_entity_poly.type
_entity_poly.pdbx_seq_one_letter_code
_entity_poly.pdbx_strand_id
1 'polypeptide(L)'
;MRNIIPKGTLRQMLLPPTFGLHLTRAADFTVLSVEVWSTCLVVNIHVESAAGNAIPKIVVEDHWGTAYHFRDSITMGSRNIQVFRPSVPPGTRSLTIRSTDAAEARYVVSFAVPAMHDADELEQVPEYPQHGLRRPA
;
A
#
# COMPACT_ATOMS: atom_id res chain seq x y z
N MET A 1 9.76 17.64 -9.45
CA MET A 1 8.90 16.46 -9.19
C MET A 1 9.46 15.76 -7.96
N ARG A 2 8.66 15.56 -6.91
CA ARG A 2 9.09 14.74 -5.77
C ARG A 2 9.13 13.28 -6.22
N ASN A 3 10.17 12.55 -5.82
CA ASN A 3 10.34 11.16 -6.20
C ASN A 3 9.34 10.32 -5.38
N ILE A 4 8.19 9.97 -5.99
CA ILE A 4 7.08 9.23 -5.36
C ILE A 4 7.38 7.73 -5.27
N ILE A 5 8.45 7.27 -5.95
CA ILE A 5 8.90 5.88 -5.91
C ILE A 5 9.04 5.45 -4.44
N PRO A 6 8.20 4.50 -3.98
CA PRO A 6 8.30 3.99 -2.62
C PRO A 6 9.70 3.41 -2.42
N LYS A 7 10.29 3.68 -1.26
CA LYS A 7 11.59 3.15 -0.87
C LYS A 7 11.39 1.91 0.00
N GLY A 8 12.35 0.99 -0.02
CA GLY A 8 12.30 -0.25 0.75
C GLY A 8 11.74 -1.42 -0.07
N THR A 9 11.37 -2.48 0.62
CA THR A 9 10.99 -3.76 0.01
C THR A 9 9.46 -3.89 -0.02
N LEU A 10 8.90 -4.25 -1.17
CA LEU A 10 7.49 -4.64 -1.27
C LEU A 10 7.29 -5.94 -0.51
N ARG A 11 6.49 -5.92 0.57
CA ARG A 11 6.21 -7.08 1.42
C ARG A 11 4.98 -7.84 0.93
N GLN A 12 3.94 -7.12 0.52
CA GLN A 12 2.68 -7.71 0.08
C GLN A 12 1.96 -6.81 -0.92
N MET A 13 1.30 -7.41 -1.91
CA MET A 13 0.28 -6.75 -2.71
C MET A 13 -1.10 -7.31 -2.31
N LEU A 14 -2.02 -6.43 -1.96
CA LEU A 14 -3.39 -6.76 -1.56
C LEU A 14 -4.32 -6.36 -2.69
N LEU A 15 -5.10 -7.31 -3.18
CA LEU A 15 -6.12 -7.07 -4.19
C LEU A 15 -7.48 -7.05 -3.50
N PRO A 16 -8.38 -6.13 -3.89
CA PRO A 16 -9.69 -6.06 -3.30
C PRO A 16 -10.46 -7.34 -3.68
N PRO A 17 -11.27 -7.90 -2.77
CA PRO A 17 -12.07 -9.08 -3.07
C PRO A 17 -13.10 -8.80 -4.18
N THR A 18 -13.49 -7.54 -4.35
CA THR A 18 -14.37 -7.05 -5.41
C THR A 18 -13.87 -5.71 -5.92
N PHE A 19 -13.77 -5.56 -7.24
CA PHE A 19 -13.51 -4.27 -7.88
C PHE A 19 -14.83 -3.51 -8.05
N GLY A 20 -15.26 -2.82 -7.00
CA GLY A 20 -16.46 -1.98 -7.03
C GLY A 20 -16.13 -0.55 -7.47
N LEU A 21 -16.98 0.04 -8.32
CA LEU A 21 -16.92 1.47 -8.60
C LEU A 21 -17.47 2.24 -7.38
N HIS A 22 -16.68 3.15 -6.85
CA HIS A 22 -17.04 4.00 -5.73
C HIS A 22 -17.44 5.38 -6.24
N LEU A 23 -18.73 5.67 -6.14
CA LEU A 23 -19.31 6.93 -6.59
C LEU A 23 -19.18 7.99 -5.49
N THR A 24 -18.51 9.09 -5.80
CA THR A 24 -18.38 10.22 -4.88
C THR A 24 -18.79 11.52 -5.56
N ARG A 25 -18.94 12.61 -4.80
CA ARG A 25 -19.25 13.92 -5.38
C ARG A 25 -18.09 14.51 -6.17
N ALA A 26 -16.85 14.07 -5.92
CA ALA A 26 -15.65 14.66 -6.48
C ALA A 26 -15.04 13.79 -7.60
N ALA A 27 -14.96 12.48 -7.38
CA ALA A 27 -14.41 11.53 -8.34
C ALA A 27 -15.07 10.16 -8.20
N ASP A 28 -15.39 9.55 -9.33
CA ASP A 28 -15.78 8.15 -9.39
C ASP A 28 -14.51 7.32 -9.57
N PHE A 29 -14.25 6.39 -8.66
CA PHE A 29 -12.99 5.65 -8.65
C PHE A 29 -13.13 4.22 -8.15
N THR A 30 -12.15 3.40 -8.49
CA THR A 30 -12.02 2.00 -8.07
C THR A 30 -10.65 1.84 -7.44
N VAL A 31 -10.58 1.34 -6.20
CA VAL A 31 -9.30 0.89 -5.63
C VAL A 31 -8.94 -0.43 -6.29
N LEU A 32 -7.72 -0.52 -6.82
CA LEU A 32 -7.25 -1.68 -7.56
C LEU A 32 -6.28 -2.53 -6.75
N SER A 33 -5.45 -1.89 -5.92
CA SER A 33 -4.56 -2.61 -5.02
C SER A 33 -4.12 -1.72 -3.86
N VAL A 34 -3.68 -2.39 -2.80
CA VAL A 34 -2.85 -1.79 -1.75
C VAL A 34 -1.54 -2.55 -1.71
N GLU A 35 -0.44 -1.86 -1.93
CA GLU A 35 0.89 -2.40 -1.76
C GLU A 35 1.41 -2.03 -0.38
N VAL A 36 1.85 -3.04 0.37
CA VAL A 36 2.49 -2.88 1.67
C VAL A 36 3.99 -2.97 1.47
N TRP A 37 4.67 -1.83 1.59
CA TRP A 37 6.12 -1.70 1.52
C TRP A 37 6.71 -1.63 2.92
N SER A 38 7.98 -1.98 3.13
CA SER A 38 8.60 -1.88 4.47
C SER A 38 8.55 -0.48 5.08
N THR A 39 8.41 0.58 4.26
CA THR A 39 8.42 1.97 4.73
C THR A 39 7.09 2.72 4.58
N CYS A 40 6.13 2.17 3.84
CA CYS A 40 4.88 2.85 3.52
C CYS A 40 3.79 1.92 2.99
N LEU A 41 2.60 2.48 2.83
CA LEU A 41 1.52 1.91 2.03
C LEU A 41 1.42 2.66 0.70
N VAL A 42 1.11 1.95 -0.38
CA VAL A 42 0.78 2.56 -1.67
C VAL A 42 -0.60 2.08 -2.12
N VAL A 43 -1.52 3.00 -2.31
CA VAL A 43 -2.88 2.70 -2.81
C VAL A 43 -2.92 3.03 -4.29
N ASN A 44 -3.30 2.04 -5.10
CA ASN A 44 -3.42 2.20 -6.54
C ASN A 44 -4.89 2.31 -6.93
N ILE A 45 -5.23 3.39 -7.62
CA ILE A 45 -6.60 3.80 -7.89
C ILE A 45 -6.78 4.01 -9.38
N HIS A 46 -7.88 3.50 -9.93
CA HIS A 46 -8.39 3.91 -11.23
C HIS A 46 -9.50 4.93 -11.02
N VAL A 47 -9.42 6.05 -11.73
CA VAL A 47 -10.37 7.16 -11.68
C VAL A 47 -11.15 7.13 -12.99
N GLU A 48 -12.43 6.79 -12.91
CA GLU A 48 -13.32 6.61 -14.06
C GLU A 48 -13.77 7.97 -14.63
N SER A 49 -14.15 8.88 -13.75
CA SER A 49 -14.54 10.23 -14.09
C SER A 49 -14.10 11.17 -12.97
N ALA A 50 -13.25 12.15 -13.32
CA ALA A 50 -12.85 13.20 -12.41
C ALA A 50 -13.61 14.47 -12.78
N ALA A 51 -14.53 14.92 -11.93
CA ALA A 51 -15.08 16.26 -12.07
C ALA A 51 -13.95 17.26 -11.78
N GLY A 52 -13.33 17.80 -12.84
CA GLY A 52 -12.27 18.81 -12.73
C GLY A 52 -10.93 18.32 -12.17
N ASN A 53 -10.51 17.08 -12.46
CA ASN A 53 -9.21 16.51 -12.03
C ASN A 53 -9.03 16.36 -10.50
N ALA A 54 -10.11 16.14 -9.75
CA ALA A 54 -10.01 15.89 -8.32
C ALA A 54 -9.25 14.57 -8.03
N ILE A 55 -8.18 14.66 -7.24
CA ILE A 55 -7.52 13.49 -6.65
C ILE A 55 -8.51 12.87 -5.64
N PRO A 56 -8.85 11.57 -5.72
CA PRO A 56 -9.73 10.93 -4.75
C PRO A 56 -9.22 11.14 -3.34
N LYS A 57 -10.03 11.75 -2.46
CA LYS A 57 -9.59 11.95 -1.07
C LYS A 57 -9.95 10.73 -0.26
N ILE A 58 -8.96 9.92 0.07
CA ILE A 58 -9.15 8.72 0.89
C ILE A 58 -8.39 8.80 2.20
N VAL A 59 -8.89 8.07 3.20
CA VAL A 59 -8.17 7.73 4.42
C VAL A 59 -8.00 6.23 4.50
N VAL A 60 -6.90 5.81 5.10
CA VAL A 60 -6.58 4.40 5.33
C VAL A 60 -6.42 4.23 6.83
N GLU A 61 -7.14 3.27 7.40
CA GLU A 61 -7.14 2.95 8.82
C GLU A 61 -7.00 1.43 9.01
N ASP A 62 -6.48 0.97 10.15
CA ASP A 62 -6.62 -0.43 10.55
C ASP A 62 -7.73 -0.65 11.57
N HIS A 63 -8.01 -1.92 11.90
CA HIS A 63 -9.06 -2.28 12.87
C HIS A 63 -8.77 -1.83 14.31
N TRP A 64 -7.56 -1.35 14.62
CA TRP A 64 -7.24 -0.75 15.91
C TRP A 64 -7.43 0.77 15.91
N GLY A 65 -7.85 1.36 14.78
CA GLY A 65 -8.03 2.79 14.63
C GLY A 65 -6.72 3.52 14.30
N THR A 66 -5.65 2.82 13.93
CA THR A 66 -4.42 3.46 13.48
C THR A 66 -4.68 4.09 12.11
N ALA A 67 -4.58 5.42 12.04
CA ALA A 67 -4.68 6.14 10.78
C ALA A 67 -3.31 6.19 10.08
N TYR A 68 -3.28 5.82 8.80
CA TYR A 68 -2.11 5.97 7.95
C TYR A 68 -2.22 7.31 7.22
N HIS A 69 -1.19 8.14 7.38
CA HIS A 69 -1.23 9.53 6.93
C HIS A 69 -0.82 9.65 5.46
N PHE A 70 -1.65 10.35 4.69
CA PHE A 70 -1.34 10.71 3.30
C PHE A 70 -0.02 11.49 3.23
N ARG A 71 0.87 11.07 2.33
CA ARG A 71 2.18 11.69 2.13
C ARG A 71 2.27 12.40 0.79
N ASP A 72 1.95 11.69 -0.29
CA ASP A 72 2.13 12.19 -1.65
C ASP A 72 1.25 11.40 -2.64
N SER A 73 1.04 11.94 -3.83
CA SER A 73 0.32 11.25 -4.90
C SER A 73 0.77 11.67 -6.29
N ILE A 74 0.63 10.76 -7.26
CA ILE A 74 0.81 11.05 -8.67
C ILE A 74 -0.41 10.60 -9.47
N THR A 75 -0.81 11.41 -10.45
CA THR A 75 -1.86 11.08 -11.41
C THR A 75 -1.24 10.91 -12.79
N MET A 76 -1.56 9.80 -13.46
CA MET A 76 -1.08 9.44 -14.80
C MET A 76 -2.26 8.90 -15.61
N GLY A 77 -2.85 9.73 -16.47
CA GLY A 77 -4.10 9.38 -17.16
C GLY A 77 -5.23 9.12 -16.15
N SER A 78 -5.89 7.96 -16.27
CA SER A 78 -6.93 7.52 -15.32
C SER A 78 -6.37 6.86 -14.05
N ARG A 79 -5.05 6.84 -13.84
CA ARG A 79 -4.43 6.23 -12.66
C ARG A 79 -4.03 7.27 -11.65
N ASN A 80 -4.35 7.01 -10.39
CA ASN A 80 -3.86 7.77 -9.26
C ASN A 80 -3.17 6.82 -8.27
N ILE A 81 -1.95 7.17 -7.88
CA ILE A 81 -1.15 6.41 -6.93
C ILE A 81 -0.96 7.31 -5.70
N GLN A 82 -1.34 6.82 -4.53
CA GLN A 82 -1.23 7.56 -3.28
C GLN A 82 -0.35 6.82 -2.28
N VAL A 83 0.54 7.54 -1.60
CA VAL A 83 1.48 6.98 -0.63
C VAL A 83 1.06 7.41 0.77
N PHE A 84 0.98 6.45 1.70
CA PHE A 84 0.65 6.67 3.10
C PHE A 84 1.76 6.18 4.02
N ARG A 85 1.89 6.80 5.20
CA ARG A 85 2.88 6.44 6.23
C ARG A 85 2.25 6.38 7.63
N PRO A 86 2.77 5.55 8.55
CA PRO A 86 3.87 4.58 8.37
C PRO A 86 3.46 3.35 7.53
N SER A 87 4.29 2.30 7.47
CA SER A 87 3.83 1.01 6.95
C SER A 87 2.96 0.27 7.98
N VAL A 88 2.33 -0.82 7.55
CA VAL A 88 1.57 -1.73 8.43
C VAL A 88 2.53 -2.37 9.43
N PRO A 89 2.24 -2.29 10.74
CA PRO A 89 3.06 -2.92 11.78
C PRO A 89 2.99 -4.45 11.69
N PRO A 90 3.97 -5.17 12.27
CA PRO A 90 3.97 -6.63 12.30
C PRO A 90 2.71 -7.25 12.92
N GLY A 91 2.41 -8.48 12.48
CA GLY A 91 1.26 -9.27 12.90
C GLY A 91 0.01 -9.08 12.02
N THR A 92 -1.08 -9.75 12.39
CA THR A 92 -2.33 -9.73 11.62
C THR A 92 -2.97 -8.36 11.67
N ARG A 93 -3.25 -7.78 10.50
CA ARG A 93 -3.96 -6.50 10.36
C ARG A 93 -5.12 -6.62 9.39
N SER A 94 -6.00 -5.64 9.45
CA SER A 94 -6.90 -5.33 8.35
C SER A 94 -6.71 -3.86 8.00
N LEU A 95 -6.88 -3.53 6.74
CA LEU A 95 -6.90 -2.14 6.29
C LEU A 95 -8.28 -1.82 5.78
N THR A 96 -8.82 -0.68 6.19
CA THR A 96 -10.07 -0.13 5.69
C THR A 96 -9.76 1.19 5.01
N ILE A 97 -10.22 1.31 3.77
CA ILE A 97 -10.16 2.54 3.00
C ILE A 97 -11.54 3.19 3.02
N ARG A 98 -11.56 4.50 3.26
CA ARG A 98 -12.77 5.33 3.20
C ARG A 98 -12.54 6.55 2.32
N SER A 99 -13.55 6.96 1.57
CA SER A 99 -13.55 8.27 0.89
C SER A 99 -13.94 9.36 1.87
N THR A 100 -13.29 10.52 1.75
CA THR A 100 -13.53 11.74 2.53
C THR A 100 -13.99 12.91 1.65
N ASP A 101 -14.45 12.60 0.43
CA ASP A 101 -14.93 13.61 -0.53
C ASP A 101 -16.33 14.16 -0.17
N ALA A 102 -17.04 13.53 0.76
CA ALA A 102 -18.33 13.98 1.28
C ALA A 102 -18.20 14.50 2.72
N ALA A 103 -19.25 15.16 3.21
CA ALA A 103 -19.32 15.64 4.60
C ALA A 103 -19.11 14.52 5.64
N GLU A 104 -19.37 13.26 5.24
CA GLU A 104 -19.10 12.07 6.04
C GLU A 104 -18.24 11.09 5.26
N ALA A 105 -17.29 10.45 5.97
CA ALA A 105 -16.40 9.49 5.36
C ALA A 105 -17.15 8.20 4.99
N ARG A 106 -17.12 7.80 3.71
CA ARG A 106 -17.85 6.62 3.19
C ARG A 106 -16.93 5.43 3.04
N TYR A 107 -17.42 4.25 3.41
CA TYR A 107 -16.71 2.99 3.20
C TYR A 107 -16.41 2.76 1.71
N VAL A 108 -15.18 2.33 1.41
CA VAL A 108 -14.73 1.98 0.07
C VAL A 108 -14.46 0.48 0.03
N VAL A 109 -13.43 0.02 0.75
CA VAL A 109 -13.00 -1.39 0.73
C VAL A 109 -12.24 -1.73 2.00
N SER A 110 -12.21 -3.02 2.35
CA SER A 110 -11.32 -3.55 3.39
C SER A 110 -10.51 -4.73 2.88
N PHE A 111 -9.30 -4.86 3.41
CA PHE A 111 -8.36 -5.91 3.09
C PHE A 111 -7.97 -6.64 4.37
N ALA A 112 -7.92 -7.97 4.32
CA ALA A 112 -7.15 -8.73 5.29
C ALA A 112 -5.67 -8.61 4.93
N VAL A 113 -4.84 -8.24 5.90
CA VAL A 113 -3.38 -8.22 5.75
C VAL A 113 -2.82 -9.43 6.49
N PRO A 114 -2.28 -10.43 5.77
CA PRO A 114 -1.62 -11.56 6.40
C PRO A 114 -0.52 -11.09 7.35
N ALA A 115 -0.27 -11.86 8.41
CA ALA A 115 0.78 -11.54 9.36
C ALA A 115 2.14 -11.49 8.66
N MET A 116 2.67 -10.27 8.50
CA MET A 116 4.02 -10.06 7.97
C MET A 116 4.99 -10.09 9.14
N HIS A 117 6.00 -10.94 9.03
CA HIS A 117 7.17 -10.89 9.90
C HIS A 117 8.17 -9.91 9.29
N ASP A 118 8.99 -9.26 10.09
CA ASP A 118 10.05 -8.41 9.56
C ASP A 118 11.09 -9.30 8.86
N ALA A 119 10.97 -9.39 7.53
CA ALA A 119 11.90 -10.15 6.71
C ALA A 119 13.34 -9.58 6.73
N ASP A 120 13.52 -8.37 7.24
CA ASP A 120 14.85 -7.76 7.43
C ASP A 120 15.66 -8.45 8.55
N GLU A 121 15.08 -9.39 9.31
CA GLU A 121 15.82 -10.20 10.30
C GLU A 121 16.38 -11.53 9.75
N LEU A 122 16.05 -11.94 8.52
CA LEU A 122 16.37 -13.29 8.01
C LEU A 122 17.53 -13.38 7.01
N GLU A 123 18.22 -12.28 6.70
CA GLU A 123 19.51 -12.35 5.98
C GLU A 123 20.71 -12.44 6.94
N GLN A 124 20.74 -13.46 7.78
CA GLN A 124 22.02 -14.02 8.21
C GLN A 124 22.32 -15.20 7.28
N VAL A 125 23.00 -14.91 6.17
CA VAL A 125 23.59 -15.95 5.33
C VAL A 125 24.51 -16.78 6.23
N PRO A 126 24.29 -18.09 6.40
CA PRO A 126 25.25 -18.90 7.13
C PRO A 126 26.56 -18.88 6.35
N GLU A 127 27.60 -18.34 6.98
CA GLU A 127 28.96 -18.33 6.48
C GLU A 127 29.41 -19.79 6.35
N TYR A 128 29.30 -20.37 5.15
CA TYR A 128 29.82 -21.71 4.90
C TYR A 128 31.34 -21.69 5.10
N PRO A 129 31.92 -22.52 5.98
CA PRO A 129 33.36 -22.56 6.13
C PRO A 129 33.98 -22.98 4.80
N GLN A 130 34.91 -22.18 4.29
CA GLN A 130 35.66 -22.48 3.07
C GLN A 130 36.51 -23.72 3.31
N HIS A 131 36.01 -24.89 2.93
CA HIS A 131 36.84 -26.09 2.81
C HIS A 131 37.78 -25.90 1.61
N GLY A 132 38.99 -25.45 1.91
CA GLY A 132 40.08 -25.40 0.94
C GLY A 132 40.31 -26.77 0.32
N LEU A 133 40.16 -26.86 -1.00
CA LEU A 133 40.53 -28.04 -1.78
C LEU A 133 42.05 -28.22 -1.69
N ARG A 134 42.49 -29.16 -0.87
CA ARG A 134 43.87 -29.63 -0.83
C ARG A 134 44.17 -30.31 -2.16
N ARG A 135 45.08 -29.74 -2.97
CA ARG A 135 45.57 -30.41 -4.19
C ARG A 135 46.39 -31.64 -3.80
N PRO A 136 46.24 -32.79 -4.49
CA PRO A 136 47.12 -33.94 -4.28
C PRO A 136 48.55 -33.62 -4.73
N ALA A 137 49.50 -34.23 -4.03
CA ALA A 137 50.94 -34.19 -4.31
C ALA A 137 51.31 -35.02 -5.55
#